data_AF-A0A6N4T451-F1
#
_entry.id   AF-A0A6N4T451-F1
#
_cell.length_a   1.000
_cell.length_b   1.000
_cell.length_c   1.000
_cell.angle_alpha   90.00
_cell.angle_beta   90.00
_cell.angle_gamma   90.00
#
_symmetry.space_group_name_H-M   'P 1'
#
loop_
_entity.id
_entity.type
_entity.pdbx_description
1 polymer ?
#
loop_
_entity_poly.entity_id
_entity_poly.type
_entity_poly.pdbx_seq_one_letter_code
_entity_poly.pdbx_strand_id
1 'polypeptide(L)'
;MCLIVFAWKLIPCTPIVFAGNRDEFYDRPAAAADWWQDYPNIYGGRDLQSGGTWLGMTTIDGADSLTSKFAAITNIRAPSEKREDARSRGELVANYLKGDLSAQGYIASIRDTVADYNGFNLLIGDKEDLIWFSNRNQDDVRNGQPLPPGIYGISNASLDTPWPKVVRTKAEFASMICQRAPVDAYFEVLANTTPAPIAACLTLAFHLKWNVCCHRPA
;
A
#
# COMPACT_ATOMS: atom_id res chain seq x y z
N MET A 1 12.38 4.21 3.11
CA MET A 1 11.53 3.10 2.67
C MET A 1 10.11 3.32 3.16
N CYS A 2 9.13 3.32 2.25
CA CYS A 2 7.71 3.37 2.60
C CYS A 2 7.33 2.15 3.45
N LEU A 3 6.37 2.34 4.33
CA LEU A 3 5.78 1.31 5.17
C LEU A 3 4.30 1.63 5.34
N ILE A 4 3.48 0.61 5.19
CA ILE A 4 2.07 0.61 5.50
C ILE A 4 1.83 -0.56 6.44
N VAL A 5 1.13 -0.33 7.54
CA VAL A 5 0.52 -1.37 8.37
C VAL A 5 -0.97 -1.09 8.47
N PHE A 6 -1.77 -2.13 8.37
CA PHE A 6 -3.22 -1.99 8.46
C PHE A 6 -3.87 -3.19 9.11
N ALA A 7 -4.99 -2.93 9.79
CA ALA A 7 -5.89 -3.93 10.32
C ALA A 7 -7.18 -3.89 9.51
N TRP A 8 -7.61 -5.05 9.04
CA TRP A 8 -8.82 -5.23 8.24
C TRP A 8 -9.84 -6.08 9.00
N LYS A 9 -11.05 -5.54 9.20
CA LYS A 9 -12.20 -6.20 9.83
C LYS A 9 -11.91 -6.84 11.20
N LEU A 10 -11.04 -6.20 12.01
CA LEU A 10 -10.70 -6.66 13.36
C LEU A 10 -11.43 -5.91 14.48
N ILE A 11 -11.89 -4.69 14.20
CA ILE A 11 -12.54 -3.83 15.20
C ILE A 11 -14.00 -3.63 14.77
N PRO A 12 -14.98 -3.90 15.64
CA PRO A 12 -16.38 -3.61 15.35
C PRO A 12 -16.57 -2.14 14.94
N CYS A 13 -17.37 -1.91 13.89
CA CYS A 13 -17.66 -0.58 13.33
C CYS A 13 -16.45 0.20 12.76
N THR A 14 -15.25 -0.38 12.74
CA THR A 14 -14.05 0.22 12.13
C THR A 14 -13.47 -0.80 11.14
N PRO A 15 -13.92 -0.79 9.86
CA PRO A 15 -13.55 -1.83 8.91
C PRO A 15 -12.05 -1.82 8.62
N ILE A 16 -11.40 -0.66 8.62
CA ILE A 16 -9.96 -0.51 8.43
C ILE A 16 -9.35 0.44 9.44
N VAL A 17 -8.22 0.04 10.02
CA VAL A 17 -7.26 0.96 10.65
C VAL A 17 -6.01 0.94 9.79
N PHE A 18 -5.58 2.11 9.32
CA PHE A 18 -4.45 2.25 8.42
C PHE A 18 -3.43 3.22 8.99
N ALA A 19 -2.16 2.82 8.99
CA ALA A 19 -1.04 3.67 9.35
C ALA A 19 0.06 3.47 8.32
N GLY A 20 0.50 4.53 7.66
CA GLY A 20 1.55 4.45 6.67
C GLY A 20 2.42 5.68 6.60
N ASN A 21 3.69 5.47 6.25
CA ASN A 21 4.61 6.53 5.89
C ASN A 21 4.95 6.45 4.40
N ARG A 22 5.05 7.63 3.77
CA ARG A 22 5.56 7.76 2.41
C ARG A 22 7.00 8.26 2.50
N ASP A 23 7.91 7.50 1.94
CA ASP A 23 9.30 7.90 1.79
C ASP A 23 9.61 7.97 0.30
N GLU A 24 9.76 9.19 -0.20
CA GLU A 24 9.95 9.52 -1.61
C GLU A 24 11.02 10.62 -1.72
N PHE A 25 11.56 10.83 -2.92
CA PHE A 25 12.54 11.89 -3.16
C PHE A 25 12.02 13.27 -2.71
N TYR A 26 12.84 13.98 -1.94
CA TYR A 26 12.54 15.33 -1.44
C TYR A 26 12.17 16.32 -2.56
N ASP A 27 12.79 16.16 -3.73
CA ASP A 27 12.56 17.05 -4.87
C ASP A 27 11.26 16.75 -5.64
N ARG A 28 10.50 15.72 -5.25
CA ARG A 28 9.21 15.40 -5.89
C ARG A 28 8.09 16.25 -5.28
N PRO A 29 7.59 17.27 -5.97
CA PRO A 29 6.60 18.19 -5.40
C PRO A 29 5.28 17.46 -5.13
N ALA A 30 4.71 17.69 -3.96
CA ALA A 30 3.44 17.11 -3.52
C ALA A 30 2.66 18.10 -2.66
N ALA A 31 1.34 18.10 -2.81
CA ALA A 31 0.43 18.82 -1.93
C ALA A 31 0.04 17.95 -0.73
N ALA A 32 -0.18 18.59 0.42
CA ALA A 32 -0.71 17.95 1.61
C ALA A 32 -2.09 17.32 1.33
N ALA A 33 -2.50 16.39 2.20
CA ALA A 33 -3.82 15.77 2.08
C ALA A 33 -4.91 16.82 2.31
N ASP A 34 -5.76 17.00 1.31
CA ASP A 34 -6.90 17.89 1.33
C ASP A 34 -7.96 17.35 0.36
N TRP A 35 -9.12 17.98 0.35
CA TRP A 35 -10.15 17.77 -0.66
C TRP A 35 -9.65 18.22 -2.02
N TRP A 36 -9.83 17.37 -3.03
CA TRP A 36 -9.42 17.71 -4.39
C TRP A 36 -10.38 18.71 -5.02
N GLN A 37 -9.85 19.75 -5.63
CA GLN A 37 -10.68 20.78 -6.28
C GLN A 37 -11.43 20.26 -7.52
N ASP A 38 -10.81 19.35 -8.27
CA ASP A 38 -11.36 18.74 -9.50
C ASP A 38 -12.25 17.52 -9.22
N TYR A 39 -12.09 16.88 -8.06
CA TYR A 39 -12.92 15.76 -7.60
C TYR A 39 -13.23 15.93 -6.10
N PRO A 40 -14.22 16.77 -5.73
CA PRO A 40 -14.46 17.18 -4.34
C PRO A 40 -14.80 16.05 -3.37
N ASN A 41 -15.18 14.88 -3.87
CA ASN A 41 -15.44 13.68 -3.09
C ASN A 41 -14.15 12.93 -2.69
N ILE A 42 -12.98 13.32 -3.20
CA ILE A 42 -11.69 12.67 -2.93
C ILE A 42 -10.91 13.47 -1.89
N TYR A 43 -10.53 12.80 -0.81
CA TYR A 43 -9.58 13.29 0.17
C TYR A 43 -8.26 12.52 0.04
N GLY A 44 -7.15 13.23 -0.13
CA GLY A 44 -5.83 12.61 -0.19
C GLY A 44 -4.75 13.56 -0.65
N GLY A 45 -3.50 13.20 -0.43
CA GLY A 45 -2.36 13.99 -0.92
C GLY A 45 -2.28 13.95 -2.44
N ARG A 46 -1.73 14.99 -3.06
CA ARG A 46 -1.64 15.08 -4.53
C ARG A 46 -0.19 15.16 -4.99
N ASP A 47 0.16 14.33 -5.95
CA ASP A 47 1.43 14.42 -6.66
C ASP A 47 1.35 15.55 -7.67
N LEU A 48 2.14 16.61 -7.49
CA LEU A 48 2.12 17.78 -8.36
C LEU A 48 2.96 17.58 -9.63
N GLN A 49 3.80 16.55 -9.68
CA GLN A 49 4.59 16.21 -10.85
C GLN A 49 3.78 15.38 -11.85
N SER A 50 3.03 14.39 -11.37
CA SER A 50 2.30 13.44 -12.23
C SER A 50 0.78 13.51 -12.09
N GLY A 51 0.24 14.34 -11.20
CA GLY A 51 -1.21 14.54 -11.02
C GLY A 51 -1.94 13.39 -10.30
N GLY A 52 -1.23 12.35 -9.87
CA GLY A 52 -1.79 11.20 -9.16
C GLY A 52 -1.77 11.34 -7.65
N THR A 53 -1.92 10.22 -6.93
CA THR A 53 -1.84 10.18 -5.46
C THR A 53 -1.25 8.87 -4.95
N TRP A 54 -0.75 8.90 -3.72
CA TRP A 54 -0.20 7.73 -3.04
C TRP A 54 -1.17 7.12 -2.01
N LEU A 55 -2.11 7.91 -1.54
CA LEU A 55 -3.09 7.55 -0.51
C LEU A 55 -4.28 8.49 -0.63
N GLY A 56 -5.46 7.92 -0.74
CA GLY A 56 -6.69 8.69 -0.70
C GLY A 56 -7.89 7.84 -0.36
N MET A 57 -8.98 8.53 -0.05
CA MET A 57 -10.28 7.94 0.18
C MET A 57 -11.36 8.81 -0.46
N THR A 58 -12.49 8.20 -0.80
CA THR A 58 -13.69 8.95 -1.15
C THR A 58 -14.58 9.10 0.07
N THR A 59 -15.23 10.25 0.20
CA THR A 59 -16.37 10.43 1.10
C THR A 59 -17.63 10.68 0.30
N ILE A 60 -18.76 10.41 0.94
CA ILE A 60 -20.08 10.62 0.36
C ILE A 60 -20.74 11.73 1.16
N ASP A 61 -21.13 12.80 0.49
CA ASP A 61 -22.19 13.68 0.99
C ASP A 61 -23.53 12.97 0.71
N GLY A 62 -24.22 12.52 1.76
CA GLY A 62 -25.55 11.89 1.65
C GLY A 62 -25.60 10.43 2.12
N ALA A 63 -26.77 10.02 2.60
CA ALA A 63 -27.03 8.85 3.45
C ALA A 63 -26.80 7.44 2.84
N ASP A 64 -26.21 7.32 1.65
CA ASP A 64 -26.00 6.02 1.00
C ASP A 64 -24.53 5.59 1.09
N SER A 65 -24.17 4.95 2.21
CA SER A 65 -22.81 4.50 2.61
C SER A 65 -22.14 3.44 1.70
N LEU A 66 -22.59 3.29 0.45
CA LEU A 66 -22.24 2.16 -0.42
C LEU A 66 -21.02 2.40 -1.32
N THR A 67 -20.52 3.63 -1.44
CA THR A 67 -19.45 3.99 -2.41
C THR A 67 -18.17 4.55 -1.81
N SER A 68 -17.97 4.44 -0.49
CA SER A 68 -16.70 4.84 0.15
C SER A 68 -15.57 3.92 -0.30
N LYS A 69 -14.58 4.51 -0.96
CA LYS A 69 -13.40 3.84 -1.50
C LYS A 69 -12.16 4.28 -0.75
N PHE A 70 -11.22 3.38 -0.65
CA PHE A 70 -9.91 3.60 -0.07
C PHE A 70 -8.87 3.10 -1.05
N ALA A 71 -7.78 3.84 -1.23
CA ALA A 71 -6.67 3.36 -2.04
C ALA A 71 -5.32 3.89 -1.55
N ALA A 72 -4.32 3.03 -1.58
CA ALA A 72 -2.95 3.34 -1.24
C ALA A 72 -2.00 2.59 -2.17
N ILE A 73 -0.79 3.14 -2.35
CA ILE A 73 0.23 2.50 -3.17
C ILE A 73 1.61 2.58 -2.53
N THR A 74 2.40 1.54 -2.73
CA THR A 74 3.83 1.52 -2.37
C THR A 74 4.66 1.05 -3.55
N ASN A 75 5.90 1.54 -3.62
CA ASN A 75 6.85 1.17 -4.65
C ASN A 75 7.50 -0.17 -4.29
N ILE A 76 7.70 -1.08 -5.25
CA ILE A 76 8.56 -2.25 -5.05
C ILE A 76 10.00 -1.86 -5.37
N ARG A 77 10.95 -2.24 -4.50
CA ARG A 77 12.37 -1.95 -4.66
C ARG A 77 12.98 -2.93 -5.67
N ALA A 78 13.09 -2.49 -6.91
CA ALA A 78 13.82 -3.18 -7.98
C ALA A 78 14.76 -2.19 -8.71
N PRO A 79 15.94 -1.87 -8.13
CA PRO A 79 16.82 -0.82 -8.66
C PRO A 79 17.30 -1.07 -10.09
N SER A 80 17.44 -2.33 -10.49
CA SER A 80 17.85 -2.75 -11.84
C SER A 80 16.74 -2.70 -12.89
N GLU A 81 15.50 -2.43 -12.49
CA GLU A 81 14.31 -2.50 -13.36
C GLU A 81 13.64 -1.13 -13.56
N LYS A 82 14.27 -0.04 -13.11
CA LYS A 82 13.64 1.28 -13.17
C LYS A 82 13.54 1.75 -14.63
N ARG A 83 12.29 1.87 -15.09
CA ARG A 83 11.92 2.43 -16.39
C ARG A 83 11.50 3.89 -16.23
N GLU A 84 12.19 4.80 -16.91
CA GLU A 84 11.86 6.24 -16.93
C GLU A 84 10.67 6.55 -17.85
N ASP A 85 10.38 5.67 -18.82
CA ASP A 85 9.25 5.76 -19.76
C ASP A 85 7.94 5.20 -19.17
N ALA A 86 7.98 4.60 -17.97
CA ALA A 86 6.83 3.98 -17.34
C ALA A 86 5.82 5.03 -16.81
N ARG A 87 4.54 4.67 -16.85
CA ARG A 87 3.45 5.49 -16.30
C ARG A 87 3.60 5.68 -14.80
N SER A 88 3.08 6.80 -14.30
CA SER A 88 3.08 7.06 -12.86
C SER A 88 2.13 6.11 -12.15
N ARG A 89 2.66 5.36 -11.19
CA ARG A 89 1.88 4.44 -10.34
C ARG A 89 0.77 5.16 -9.56
N GLY A 90 0.99 6.42 -9.19
CA GLY A 90 -0.03 7.21 -8.48
C GLY A 90 -1.30 7.45 -9.30
N GLU A 91 -1.24 7.25 -10.61
CA GLU A 91 -2.41 7.27 -11.48
C GLU A 91 -3.38 6.12 -11.15
N LEU A 92 -2.86 4.93 -10.77
CA LEU A 92 -3.69 3.78 -10.41
C LEU A 92 -4.58 4.07 -9.19
N VAL A 93 -4.07 4.82 -8.22
CA VAL A 93 -4.82 5.22 -7.03
C VAL A 93 -5.87 6.26 -7.41
N ALA A 94 -5.47 7.28 -8.17
CA ALA A 94 -6.37 8.34 -8.61
C ALA A 94 -7.52 7.80 -9.47
N ASN A 95 -7.24 6.93 -10.44
CA ASN A 95 -8.24 6.38 -11.34
C ASN A 95 -9.26 5.48 -10.61
N TYR A 96 -8.83 4.73 -9.59
CA TYR A 96 -9.76 3.95 -8.77
C TYR A 96 -10.71 4.85 -7.97
N LEU A 97 -10.18 5.89 -7.33
CA LEU A 97 -10.96 6.82 -6.51
C LEU A 97 -11.93 7.67 -7.34
N LYS A 98 -11.58 7.98 -8.59
CA LYS A 98 -12.44 8.72 -9.54
C LYS A 98 -13.50 7.86 -10.20
N GLY A 99 -13.23 6.56 -10.37
CA GLY A 99 -14.12 5.64 -11.08
C GLY A 99 -15.18 5.03 -10.17
N ASP A 100 -16.12 4.32 -10.76
CA ASP A 100 -17.24 3.68 -10.05
C ASP A 100 -17.08 2.17 -9.86
N LEU A 101 -16.03 1.56 -10.43
CA LEU A 101 -15.77 0.13 -10.32
C LEU A 101 -15.54 -0.31 -8.86
N SER A 102 -16.04 -1.51 -8.51
CA SER A 102 -15.68 -2.19 -7.26
C SER A 102 -14.18 -2.49 -7.22
N ALA A 103 -13.63 -2.81 -6.04
CA ALA A 103 -12.23 -3.19 -5.91
C ALA A 103 -11.87 -4.33 -6.88
N GLN A 104 -12.67 -5.39 -6.92
CA GLN A 104 -12.46 -6.53 -7.83
C GLN A 104 -12.55 -6.12 -9.30
N GLY A 105 -13.57 -5.34 -9.65
CA GLY A 105 -13.78 -4.87 -11.03
C GLY A 105 -12.64 -3.98 -11.53
N TYR A 106 -12.08 -3.15 -10.64
CA TYR A 106 -10.93 -2.31 -10.96
C TYR A 106 -9.65 -3.12 -11.14
N ILE A 107 -9.39 -4.11 -10.28
CA ILE A 107 -8.23 -5.01 -10.50
C ILE A 107 -8.37 -5.71 -11.85
N ALA A 108 -9.56 -6.22 -12.19
CA ALA A 108 -9.78 -6.88 -13.48
C ALA A 108 -9.51 -5.93 -14.67
N SER A 109 -9.91 -4.66 -14.59
CA SER A 109 -9.72 -3.70 -15.69
C SER A 109 -8.27 -3.28 -15.91
N ILE A 110 -7.44 -3.29 -14.87
CA ILE A 110 -6.03 -2.86 -15.00
C ILE A 110 -5.07 -4.01 -15.36
N ARG A 111 -5.47 -5.28 -15.24
CA ARG A 111 -4.59 -6.47 -15.41
C ARG A 111 -3.76 -6.42 -16.69
N ASP A 112 -4.34 -5.98 -17.81
CA ASP A 112 -3.65 -5.96 -19.10
C ASP A 112 -2.69 -4.77 -19.27
N THR A 113 -2.78 -3.77 -18.39
CA THR A 113 -1.97 -2.53 -18.44
C THR A 113 -0.87 -2.48 -17.39
N VAL A 114 -0.74 -3.51 -16.54
CA VAL A 114 0.20 -3.51 -15.40
C VAL A 114 1.68 -3.47 -15.82
N ALA A 115 1.96 -3.85 -17.06
CA ALA A 115 3.30 -3.80 -17.66
C ALA A 115 3.76 -2.37 -17.99
N ASP A 116 2.84 -1.40 -18.02
CA ASP A 116 3.14 0.01 -18.28
C ASP A 116 3.73 0.72 -17.07
N TYR A 117 3.72 0.07 -15.90
CA TYR A 117 4.14 0.64 -14.63
C TYR A 117 5.40 -0.04 -14.07
N ASN A 118 6.24 0.74 -13.40
CA ASN A 118 7.29 0.20 -12.52
C ASN A 118 6.69 -0.66 -11.39
N GLY A 119 7.50 -1.51 -10.75
CA GLY A 119 7.05 -2.37 -9.66
C GLY A 119 6.27 -1.65 -8.56
N PHE A 120 5.11 -2.19 -8.17
CA PHE A 120 4.22 -1.60 -7.17
C PHE A 120 3.44 -2.64 -6.34
N ASN A 121 2.98 -2.20 -5.17
CA ASN A 121 1.86 -2.79 -4.45
C ASN A 121 0.73 -1.77 -4.40
N LEU A 122 -0.44 -2.16 -4.89
CA LEU A 122 -1.68 -1.41 -4.84
C LEU A 122 -2.55 -2.04 -3.75
N LEU A 123 -3.04 -1.22 -2.83
CA LEU A 123 -4.03 -1.61 -1.83
C LEU A 123 -5.28 -0.80 -2.12
N ILE A 124 -6.37 -1.47 -2.47
CA ILE A 124 -7.67 -0.83 -2.72
C ILE A 124 -8.74 -1.50 -1.90
N GLY A 125 -9.68 -0.72 -1.40
CA GLY A 125 -10.82 -1.24 -0.67
C GLY A 125 -12.08 -0.46 -0.94
N ASP A 126 -13.19 -1.16 -0.83
CA ASP A 126 -14.53 -0.60 -0.76
C ASP A 126 -15.20 -1.11 0.54
N LYS A 127 -16.52 -1.01 0.64
CA LYS A 127 -17.27 -1.45 1.82
C LYS A 127 -17.11 -2.95 2.09
N GLU A 128 -16.96 -3.75 1.05
CA GLU A 128 -17.02 -5.21 1.14
C GLU A 128 -15.63 -5.81 1.23
N ASP A 129 -14.74 -5.38 0.33
CA ASP A 129 -13.46 -6.02 0.12
C ASP A 129 -12.30 -5.06 0.31
N LEU A 130 -11.19 -5.63 0.77
CA LEU A 130 -9.88 -5.01 0.73
C LEU A 130 -8.97 -5.93 -0.08
N ILE A 131 -8.41 -5.42 -1.16
CA ILE A 131 -7.60 -6.18 -2.11
C ILE A 131 -6.21 -5.59 -2.15
N TRP A 132 -5.23 -6.46 -1.96
CA TRP A 132 -3.84 -6.16 -2.30
C TRP A 132 -3.52 -6.75 -3.67
N PHE A 133 -2.93 -5.93 -4.54
CA PHE A 133 -2.50 -6.31 -5.87
C PHE A 133 -1.06 -5.87 -6.14
N SER A 134 -0.28 -6.73 -6.81
CA SER A 134 1.09 -6.42 -7.21
C SER A 134 1.39 -6.94 -8.62
N ASN A 135 2.06 -6.11 -9.43
CA ASN A 135 2.55 -6.50 -10.75
C ASN A 135 3.86 -7.33 -10.73
N ARG A 136 4.38 -7.67 -9.54
CA ARG A 136 5.61 -8.45 -9.37
C ARG A 136 5.47 -9.73 -8.55
N ASN A 137 4.33 -9.95 -7.89
CA ASN A 137 4.12 -11.10 -7.00
C ASN A 137 2.95 -11.98 -7.47
N GLN A 138 2.95 -12.36 -8.76
CA GLN A 138 1.82 -13.09 -9.35
C GLN A 138 1.62 -14.50 -8.77
N ASP A 139 2.66 -15.09 -8.18
CA ASP A 139 2.60 -16.42 -7.58
C ASP A 139 1.94 -16.44 -6.18
N ASP A 140 1.73 -15.28 -5.56
CA ASP A 140 1.02 -15.20 -4.27
C ASP A 140 -0.48 -15.32 -4.51
N VAL A 141 -1.08 -16.37 -3.95
CA VAL A 141 -2.52 -16.67 -4.07
C VAL A 141 -3.44 -15.55 -3.58
N ARG A 142 -2.94 -14.64 -2.75
CA ARG A 142 -3.68 -13.47 -2.25
C ARG A 142 -3.68 -12.30 -3.24
N ASN A 143 -2.79 -12.30 -4.23
CA ASN A 143 -2.62 -11.21 -5.16
C ASN A 143 -3.86 -11.01 -6.04
N GLY A 144 -4.49 -9.85 -5.91
CA GLY A 144 -5.73 -9.50 -6.61
C GLY A 144 -6.97 -10.23 -6.09
N GLN A 145 -6.89 -10.82 -4.89
CA GLN A 145 -8.01 -11.46 -4.19
C GLN A 145 -8.40 -10.67 -2.94
N PRO A 146 -9.66 -10.77 -2.48
CA PRO A 146 -10.08 -10.21 -1.20
C PRO A 146 -9.23 -10.75 -0.03
N LEU A 147 -8.71 -9.84 0.79
CA LEU A 147 -7.96 -10.19 1.98
C LEU A 147 -8.91 -10.65 3.10
N PRO A 148 -8.61 -11.75 3.78
CA PRO A 148 -9.34 -12.14 4.98
C PRO A 148 -9.10 -11.13 6.11
N PRO A 149 -9.96 -11.07 7.13
CA PRO A 149 -9.73 -10.24 8.31
C PRO A 149 -8.37 -10.53 8.95
N GLY A 150 -7.61 -9.48 9.31
CA GLY A 150 -6.25 -9.66 9.80
C GLY A 150 -5.44 -8.37 9.88
N ILE A 151 -4.19 -8.50 10.35
CA ILE A 151 -3.19 -7.43 10.40
C ILE A 151 -2.12 -7.71 9.34
N TYR A 152 -1.85 -6.70 8.53
CA TYR A 152 -0.99 -6.78 7.37
C TYR A 152 0.07 -5.68 7.38
N GLY A 153 1.18 -5.93 6.71
CA GLY A 153 2.24 -4.95 6.51
C GLY A 153 2.78 -4.99 5.09
N ILE A 154 2.96 -3.82 4.50
CA ILE A 154 3.50 -3.63 3.15
C ILE A 154 4.63 -2.60 3.23
N SER A 155 5.80 -2.94 2.72
CA SER A 155 6.91 -1.98 2.56
C SER A 155 7.30 -1.93 1.08
N ASN A 156 8.60 -1.92 0.76
CA ASN A 156 9.07 -1.90 -0.61
C ASN A 156 9.26 -3.30 -1.24
N ALA A 157 8.51 -4.28 -0.76
CA ALA A 157 8.44 -5.66 -1.25
C ALA A 157 6.99 -6.14 -1.18
N SER A 158 6.75 -7.44 -1.40
CA SER A 158 5.42 -8.05 -1.37
C SER A 158 4.75 -7.98 0.02
N LEU A 159 3.44 -8.22 0.06
CA LEU A 159 2.63 -8.27 1.28
C LEU A 159 3.24 -9.20 2.34
N ASP A 160 3.40 -8.70 3.56
CA ASP A 160 3.94 -9.40 4.72
C ASP A 160 5.36 -9.97 4.54
N THR A 161 6.14 -9.44 3.59
CA THR A 161 7.57 -9.76 3.53
C THR A 161 8.20 -9.46 4.90
N PRO A 162 8.92 -10.41 5.53
CA PRO A 162 9.26 -10.36 6.95
C PRO A 162 10.45 -9.44 7.25
N TRP A 163 10.42 -8.21 6.74
CA TRP A 163 11.42 -7.20 7.04
C TRP A 163 11.37 -6.88 8.52
N PRO A 164 12.52 -6.72 9.22
CA PRO A 164 12.52 -6.47 10.66
C PRO A 164 11.64 -5.28 11.06
N LYS A 165 11.62 -4.22 10.23
CA LYS A 165 10.74 -3.07 10.41
C LYS A 165 9.26 -3.47 10.29
N VAL A 166 8.88 -4.24 9.28
CA VAL A 166 7.49 -4.70 9.08
C VAL A 166 7.04 -5.57 10.25
N VAL A 167 7.85 -6.56 10.65
CA VAL A 167 7.51 -7.47 11.76
C VAL A 167 7.32 -6.70 13.06
N ARG A 168 8.27 -5.81 13.38
CA ARG A 168 8.21 -4.97 14.59
C ARG A 168 6.99 -4.06 14.58
N THR A 169 6.81 -3.27 13.52
CA THR A 169 5.71 -2.31 13.43
C THR A 169 4.35 -3.02 13.45
N LYS A 170 4.20 -4.18 12.80
CA LYS A 170 2.97 -4.98 12.89
C LYS A 170 2.67 -5.41 14.33
N ALA A 171 3.69 -5.82 15.09
CA ALA A 171 3.51 -6.22 16.49
C ALA A 171 3.13 -5.03 17.40
N GLU A 172 3.83 -3.90 17.27
CA GLU A 172 3.50 -2.66 17.99
C GLU A 172 2.08 -2.17 17.66
N PHE A 173 1.73 -2.17 16.37
CA PHE A 173 0.40 -1.80 15.88
C PHE A 173 -0.70 -2.71 16.42
N ALA A 174 -0.49 -4.03 16.43
CA ALA A 174 -1.42 -5.00 17.01
C ALA A 174 -1.65 -4.74 18.51
N SER A 175 -0.58 -4.51 19.26
CA SER A 175 -0.63 -4.20 20.69
C SER A 175 -1.46 -2.93 20.95
N MET A 176 -1.26 -1.89 20.15
CA MET A 176 -1.99 -0.63 20.28
C MET A 176 -3.48 -0.75 19.97
N ILE A 177 -3.84 -1.54 18.96
CA ILE A 177 -5.25 -1.85 18.67
C ILE A 177 -5.90 -2.51 19.90
N CYS A 178 -5.25 -3.50 20.49
CA CYS A 178 -5.75 -4.17 21.70
C CYS A 178 -5.90 -3.21 22.89
N GLN A 179 -4.99 -2.25 23.02
CA GLN A 179 -5.00 -1.26 24.10
C GLN A 179 -5.92 -0.06 23.82
N ARG A 180 -6.51 0.04 22.62
CA ARG A 180 -7.28 1.21 22.17
C ARG A 180 -6.50 2.50 22.31
N ALA A 181 -5.21 2.46 21.95
CA ALA A 181 -4.32 3.60 22.03
C ALA A 181 -4.89 4.80 21.23
N PRO A 182 -4.63 6.05 21.67
CA PRO A 182 -5.03 7.24 20.93
C PRO A 182 -4.36 7.29 19.56
N VAL A 183 -4.99 8.00 18.60
CA VAL A 183 -4.48 8.13 17.22
C VAL A 183 -3.03 8.63 17.18
N ASP A 184 -2.66 9.51 18.09
CA ASP A 184 -1.30 10.08 18.16
C ASP A 184 -0.20 9.03 18.36
N ALA A 185 -0.50 7.96 19.10
CA ALA A 185 0.43 6.84 19.32
C ALA A 185 0.80 6.11 18.01
N TYR A 186 -0.09 6.12 17.02
CA TYR A 186 0.18 5.54 15.70
C TYR A 186 1.21 6.34 14.92
N PHE A 187 1.27 7.67 15.11
CA PHE A 187 2.31 8.48 14.48
C PHE A 187 3.69 8.21 15.08
N GLU A 188 3.79 7.96 16.40
CA GLU A 188 5.06 7.63 17.05
C GLU A 188 5.66 6.31 16.53
N VAL A 189 4.82 5.30 16.34
CA VAL A 189 5.23 4.02 15.76
C VAL A 189 5.74 4.17 14.32
N LEU A 190 5.11 5.03 13.52
CA LEU A 190 5.56 5.32 12.15
C LEU A 190 6.84 6.17 12.10
N ALA A 191 7.05 7.05 13.09
CA ALA A 191 8.21 7.91 13.21
C ALA A 191 9.48 7.17 13.69
N ASN A 192 9.35 5.89 14.04
CA ASN A 192 10.45 5.09 14.56
C ASN A 192 11.55 4.83 13.51
N THR A 193 12.72 5.41 13.74
CA THR A 193 13.91 5.30 12.88
C THR A 193 14.92 4.26 13.34
N THR A 194 14.59 3.42 14.33
CA THR A 194 15.53 2.41 14.86
C THR A 194 16.06 1.52 13.73
N PRO A 195 17.39 1.49 13.49
CA PRO A 195 17.98 0.63 12.48
C PRO A 195 17.74 -0.86 12.81
N ALA A 196 17.47 -1.67 11.80
CA ALA A 196 17.45 -3.11 11.98
C ALA A 196 18.88 -3.61 12.28
N PRO A 197 19.06 -4.57 13.21
CA PRO A 197 20.36 -5.16 13.45
C PRO A 197 20.88 -5.85 12.18
N ILE A 198 22.18 -5.71 11.89
CA ILE A 198 22.83 -6.14 10.64
C ILE A 198 22.54 -7.62 10.32
N ALA A 199 22.50 -8.48 11.34
CA ALA A 199 22.18 -9.90 11.20
C ALA A 199 20.78 -10.14 10.59
N ALA A 200 19.79 -9.33 10.95
CA ALA A 200 18.42 -9.45 10.44
C ALA A 200 18.30 -8.96 8.98
N CYS A 201 19.13 -7.99 8.58
CA CYS A 201 19.24 -7.55 7.18
C CYS A 201 19.91 -8.61 6.30
N LEU A 202 20.93 -9.31 6.81
CA LEU A 202 21.66 -10.36 6.07
C LEU A 202 20.78 -11.58 5.82
N THR A 203 20.04 -12.08 6.82
CA THR A 203 19.11 -13.21 6.64
C THR A 203 18.10 -12.94 5.53
N LEU A 204 17.67 -11.68 5.42
CA LEU A 204 16.68 -11.27 4.43
C LEU A 204 17.28 -11.06 3.04
N ALA A 205 18.51 -10.54 2.96
CA ALA A 205 19.29 -10.49 1.73
C ALA A 205 19.63 -11.89 1.20
N PHE A 206 19.88 -12.86 2.08
CA PHE A 206 20.05 -14.26 1.70
C PHE A 206 18.73 -14.86 1.19
N HIS A 207 17.59 -14.65 1.85
CA HIS A 207 16.30 -15.12 1.33
C HIS A 207 15.94 -14.50 -0.03
N LEU A 208 16.27 -13.22 -0.26
CA LEU A 208 16.09 -12.55 -1.56
C LEU A 208 17.07 -13.07 -2.64
N LYS A 209 18.31 -13.43 -2.27
CA LYS A 209 19.27 -14.06 -3.19
C LYS A 209 18.94 -15.53 -3.51
N TRP A 210 18.30 -16.24 -2.58
CA TRP A 210 17.93 -17.65 -2.77
C TRP A 210 16.72 -17.86 -3.69
N ASN A 211 15.91 -16.83 -3.95
CA ASN A 211 14.82 -16.88 -4.94
C ASN A 211 15.23 -16.48 -6.37
N VAL A 212 16.52 -16.20 -6.65
CA VAL A 212 17.00 -15.81 -7.99
C VAL A 212 17.99 -16.82 -8.60
N CYS A 213 18.34 -17.91 -7.92
CA CYS A 213 19.23 -18.94 -8.47
C CYS A 213 18.68 -20.35 -8.29
N CYS A 214 17.60 -20.68 -8.97
CA CYS A 214 17.22 -22.06 -9.30
C CYS A 214 17.20 -22.26 -10.81
N HIS A 215 18.33 -22.04 -11.49
CA HIS A 215 18.63 -22.65 -12.78
C HIS A 215 20.03 -23.27 -12.71
N ARG A 216 20.06 -24.59 -12.46
CA ARG A 216 21.18 -25.44 -12.87
C ARG A 216 21.12 -25.60 -14.38
N PRO A 217 22.27 -25.58 -15.06
CA PRO A 217 22.49 -26.53 -16.14
C PRO A 217 23.69 -27.43 -15.83
N ALA A 218 23.46 -28.73 -16.08
CA ALA A 218 24.40 -29.86 -16.19
C ALA A 218 25.53 -30.00 -15.16
#